data_AF-A0A2U1TI20-F1
#
_entry.id   AF-A0A2U1TI20-F1
#
_cell.length_a   1.000
_cell.length_b   1.000
_cell.length_c   1.000
_cell.angle_alpha   90.00
_cell.angle_beta   90.00
_cell.angle_gamma   90.00
#
_symmetry.space_group_name_H-M   'P 1'
#
loop_
_entity.id
_entity.type
_entity.pdbx_description
1 polymer ?
#
loop_
_entity_poly.entity_id
_entity_poly.type
_entity_poly.pdbx_seq_one_letter_code
_entity_poly.pdbx_strand_id
1 'polypeptide(L)'
;MPMTAKKELDAAWGERIKEYGFRKYRGRDALPIGEDWFGWLGLNTGTRNNAGAVDVLPIVGVHWKPLAQAYQELNPQLPKSMSPTVSQPLYKLVEGPRNRTEWRVREGSGEPFQLDQLLDATVHWGIPFMESLCHPEVVADLLRPPSKFNPNPAVPWKTYPLALVLTGRRSEALDFVREHALEVVDKPDMASKTYLEYADRFSERYS
;
A
#
# COMPACT_ATOMS: atom_id res chain seq x y z
N MET A 1 -4.78 -12.78 -28.07
CA MET A 1 -3.77 -11.74 -27.75
C MET A 1 -2.71 -12.37 -26.87
N PRO A 2 -1.41 -12.19 -27.16
CA PRO A 2 -0.35 -12.71 -26.29
C PRO A 2 -0.47 -12.12 -24.88
N MET A 3 -0.18 -12.92 -23.86
CA MET A 3 -0.08 -12.42 -22.48
C MET A 3 1.16 -11.51 -22.38
N THR A 4 1.03 -10.41 -21.64
CA THR A 4 2.19 -9.59 -21.30
C THR A 4 3.02 -10.31 -20.24
N ALA A 5 4.32 -10.02 -20.16
CA ALA A 5 5.20 -10.61 -19.14
C ALA A 5 4.65 -10.44 -17.71
N LYS A 6 3.93 -9.32 -17.45
CA LYS A 6 3.21 -9.08 -16.20
C LYS A 6 2.11 -10.11 -15.94
N LYS A 7 1.28 -10.44 -16.95
CA LYS A 7 0.16 -11.38 -16.78
C LYS A 7 0.66 -12.82 -16.56
N GLU A 8 1.72 -13.21 -17.26
CA GLU A 8 2.36 -14.51 -17.06
C GLU A 8 2.94 -14.63 -15.66
N LEU A 9 3.65 -13.58 -15.20
CA LEU A 9 4.14 -13.51 -13.83
C LEU A 9 3.00 -13.51 -12.81
N ASP A 10 2.01 -12.64 -12.94
CA ASP A 10 0.84 -12.58 -12.04
C ASP A 10 0.14 -13.95 -11.92
N ALA A 11 0.02 -14.70 -13.03
CA ALA A 11 -0.61 -16.02 -13.04
C ALA A 11 0.28 -17.08 -12.38
N ALA A 12 1.54 -17.20 -12.81
CA ALA A 12 2.48 -18.20 -12.27
C ALA A 12 2.78 -17.95 -10.79
N TRP A 13 2.93 -16.69 -10.41
CA TRP A 13 3.04 -16.24 -9.04
C TRP A 13 1.81 -16.59 -8.21
N GLY A 14 0.64 -16.19 -8.71
CA GLY A 14 -0.65 -16.34 -8.04
C GLY A 14 -1.00 -17.80 -7.74
N GLU A 15 -0.59 -18.75 -8.58
CA GLU A 15 -0.78 -20.18 -8.29
C GLU A 15 0.11 -20.67 -7.14
N ARG A 16 1.38 -20.26 -7.09
CA ARG A 16 2.34 -20.77 -6.09
C ARG A 16 2.12 -20.21 -4.69
N ILE A 17 1.76 -18.93 -4.58
CA ILE A 17 1.53 -18.32 -3.27
C ILE A 17 0.30 -18.88 -2.53
N LYS A 18 -0.59 -19.60 -3.21
CA LYS A 18 -1.74 -20.27 -2.57
C LYS A 18 -1.31 -21.29 -1.52
N GLU A 19 -0.17 -21.94 -1.73
CA GLU A 19 0.42 -22.89 -0.78
C GLU A 19 0.72 -22.23 0.58
N TYR A 20 0.89 -20.91 0.59
CA TYR A 20 1.16 -20.09 1.78
C TYR A 20 -0.08 -19.36 2.29
N GLY A 21 -1.28 -19.77 1.86
CA GLY A 21 -2.56 -19.22 2.34
C GLY A 21 -3.04 -17.95 1.64
N PHE A 22 -2.31 -17.46 0.61
CA PHE A 22 -2.80 -16.35 -0.21
C PHE A 22 -4.01 -16.78 -1.04
N ARG A 23 -4.97 -15.86 -1.21
CA ARG A 23 -6.15 -16.04 -2.04
C ARG A 23 -6.49 -14.76 -2.79
N LYS A 24 -7.18 -14.89 -3.93
CA LYS A 24 -7.70 -13.73 -4.64
C LYS A 24 -8.84 -13.09 -3.84
N TYR A 25 -8.68 -11.83 -3.46
CA TYR A 25 -9.70 -11.01 -2.83
C TYR A 25 -9.78 -9.67 -3.56
N ARG A 26 -10.96 -9.37 -4.15
CA ARG A 26 -11.18 -8.18 -5.00
C ARG A 26 -10.08 -7.96 -6.05
N GLY A 27 -9.62 -9.04 -6.68
CA GLY A 27 -8.62 -9.01 -7.76
C GLY A 27 -7.17 -8.77 -7.28
N ARG A 28 -6.87 -8.97 -6.00
CA ARG A 28 -5.52 -8.90 -5.43
C ARG A 28 -5.18 -10.18 -4.66
N ASP A 29 -3.91 -10.51 -4.59
CA ASP A 29 -3.42 -11.60 -3.75
C ASP A 29 -3.38 -11.13 -2.31
N ALA A 30 -4.23 -11.74 -1.48
CA ALA A 30 -4.42 -11.35 -0.10
C ALA A 30 -4.22 -12.55 0.83
N LEU A 31 -3.48 -12.34 1.92
CA LEU A 31 -3.29 -13.31 2.98
C LEU A 31 -4.16 -12.89 4.17
N PRO A 32 -5.15 -13.67 4.63
CA PRO A 32 -5.83 -13.36 5.90
C PRO A 32 -4.84 -13.51 7.06
N ILE A 33 -4.54 -12.42 7.76
CA ILE A 33 -3.60 -12.41 8.90
C ILE A 33 -4.34 -12.13 10.23
N GLY A 34 -5.55 -11.57 10.16
CA GLY A 34 -6.41 -11.37 11.32
C GLY A 34 -7.84 -11.03 10.91
N GLU A 35 -8.70 -10.82 11.90
CA GLU A 35 -10.11 -10.46 11.67
C GLU A 35 -10.23 -9.20 10.80
N ASP A 36 -9.46 -8.17 11.11
CA ASP A 36 -9.46 -6.87 10.43
C ASP A 36 -8.31 -6.65 9.45
N TRP A 37 -7.50 -7.68 9.24
CA TRP A 37 -6.21 -7.55 8.57
C TRP A 37 -6.06 -8.50 7.40
N PHE A 38 -5.64 -7.94 6.27
CA PHE A 38 -5.11 -8.72 5.16
C PHE A 38 -3.67 -8.33 4.89
N GLY A 39 -2.79 -9.31 4.78
CA GLY A 39 -1.57 -9.17 3.99
C GLY A 39 -1.94 -8.89 2.54
N TRP A 40 -1.18 -8.01 1.90
CA TRP A 40 -1.40 -7.53 0.55
C TRP A 40 -0.16 -7.78 -0.28
N LEU A 41 -0.35 -8.39 -1.44
CA LEU A 41 0.70 -8.67 -2.38
C LEU A 41 0.28 -8.20 -3.77
N GLY A 42 1.18 -7.50 -4.44
CA GLY A 42 0.93 -7.00 -5.78
C GLY A 42 2.21 -6.74 -6.56
N LEU A 43 2.05 -6.61 -7.87
CA LEU A 43 3.13 -6.35 -8.79
C LEU A 43 2.99 -4.94 -9.36
N ASN A 44 3.95 -4.07 -9.04
CA ASN A 44 4.10 -2.79 -9.73
C ASN A 44 4.85 -3.00 -11.04
N THR A 45 4.46 -2.23 -12.04
CA THR A 45 5.19 -2.14 -13.32
C THR A 45 5.78 -0.76 -13.45
N GLY A 46 7.07 -0.67 -13.76
CA GLY A 46 7.73 0.58 -14.09
C GLY A 46 8.50 0.46 -15.39
N THR A 47 8.51 1.52 -16.21
CA THR A 47 9.43 1.60 -17.35
C THR A 47 10.63 2.43 -16.96
N ARG A 48 11.85 1.91 -17.15
CA ARG A 48 13.06 2.72 -16.97
C ARG A 48 13.25 3.59 -18.22
N ASN A 49 13.39 4.91 -18.03
CA ASN A 49 13.80 5.87 -19.06
C ASN A 49 13.01 5.82 -20.39
N ASN A 50 11.72 5.51 -20.38
CA ASN A 50 10.88 5.38 -21.59
C ASN A 50 11.41 4.37 -22.64
N ALA A 51 12.28 3.43 -22.26
CA ALA A 51 13.01 2.55 -23.18
C ALA A 51 12.42 1.14 -23.36
N GLY A 52 11.12 0.95 -23.08
CA GLY A 52 10.40 -0.28 -23.46
C GLY A 52 10.52 -1.49 -22.52
N ALA A 53 11.45 -1.50 -21.56
CA ALA A 53 11.50 -2.55 -20.54
C ALA A 53 10.53 -2.26 -19.39
N VAL A 54 9.47 -3.08 -19.25
CA VAL A 54 8.59 -3.06 -18.08
C VAL A 54 9.23 -3.87 -16.95
N ASP A 55 9.89 -3.20 -15.99
CA ASP A 55 10.36 -3.81 -14.75
C ASP A 55 9.13 -4.19 -13.90
N VAL A 56 8.95 -5.48 -13.62
CA VAL A 56 7.94 -5.93 -12.66
C VAL A 56 8.56 -5.98 -11.26
N LEU A 57 7.98 -5.23 -10.31
CA LEU A 57 8.48 -5.06 -8.94
C LEU A 57 7.42 -5.50 -7.92
N PRO A 58 7.69 -6.58 -7.17
CA PRO A 58 6.80 -7.06 -6.12
C PRO A 58 6.72 -6.08 -4.95
N ILE A 59 5.49 -5.87 -4.47
CA ILE A 59 5.15 -5.01 -3.35
C ILE A 59 4.37 -5.83 -2.33
N VAL A 60 4.79 -5.68 -1.08
CA VAL A 60 4.15 -6.28 0.08
C VAL A 60 3.61 -5.19 0.99
N GLY A 61 2.51 -5.47 1.67
CA GLY A 61 1.88 -4.52 2.58
C GLY A 61 0.76 -5.14 3.38
N VAL A 62 0.03 -4.31 4.12
CA VAL A 62 -1.17 -4.72 4.84
C VAL A 62 -2.34 -3.82 4.49
N HIS A 63 -3.53 -4.39 4.51
CA HIS A 63 -4.80 -3.68 4.44
C HIS A 63 -5.49 -3.79 5.80
N TRP A 64 -5.65 -2.64 6.45
CA TRP A 64 -6.39 -2.49 7.69
C TRP A 64 -7.84 -2.09 7.39
N LYS A 65 -8.78 -3.01 7.58
CA LYS A 65 -10.18 -2.85 7.17
C LYS A 65 -10.86 -1.63 7.83
N PRO A 66 -10.83 -1.45 9.17
CA PRO A 66 -11.40 -0.28 9.83
C PRO A 66 -10.94 1.06 9.24
N LEU A 67 -9.64 1.20 8.98
CA LEU A 67 -9.10 2.44 8.42
C LEU A 67 -9.55 2.65 6.97
N ALA A 68 -9.53 1.60 6.14
CA ALA A 68 -10.01 1.69 4.77
C ALA A 68 -11.51 2.06 4.71
N GLN A 69 -12.31 1.51 5.63
CA GLN A 69 -13.73 1.85 5.77
C GLN A 69 -13.91 3.31 6.18
N ALA A 70 -13.24 3.77 7.25
CA ALA A 70 -13.33 5.15 7.72
C ALA A 70 -12.91 6.16 6.64
N TYR A 71 -11.87 5.82 5.87
CA TYR A 71 -11.41 6.64 4.75
C TYR A 71 -12.44 6.71 3.62
N GLN A 72 -13.05 5.58 3.26
CA GLN A 72 -14.11 5.52 2.24
C GLN A 72 -15.37 6.28 2.66
N GLU A 73 -15.74 6.23 3.94
CA GLU A 73 -16.91 6.94 4.47
C GLU A 73 -16.73 8.46 4.40
N LEU A 74 -15.52 8.98 4.62
CA LEU A 74 -15.20 10.40 4.43
C LEU A 74 -14.96 10.81 2.98
N ASN A 75 -14.80 9.84 2.07
CA ASN A 75 -14.52 10.08 0.66
C ASN A 75 -15.38 9.17 -0.23
N PRO A 76 -16.72 9.25 -0.15
CA PRO A 76 -17.63 8.35 -0.86
C PRO A 76 -17.50 8.41 -2.39
N GLN A 77 -16.98 9.53 -2.92
CA GLN A 77 -16.70 9.73 -4.35
C GLN A 77 -15.52 8.90 -4.85
N LEU A 78 -14.64 8.41 -3.97
CA LEU A 78 -13.51 7.58 -4.37
C LEU A 78 -13.99 6.14 -4.65
N PRO A 79 -13.45 5.48 -5.69
CA PRO A 79 -13.78 4.10 -5.97
C PRO A 79 -13.34 3.20 -4.82
N LYS A 80 -14.20 2.25 -4.44
CA LYS A 80 -13.85 1.22 -3.45
C LYS A 80 -12.63 0.45 -3.94
N SER A 81 -11.55 0.47 -3.18
CA SER A 81 -10.30 -0.21 -3.51
C SER A 81 -9.82 -1.11 -2.36
N MET A 82 -9.15 -2.22 -2.71
CA MET A 82 -8.30 -3.02 -1.79
C MET A 82 -6.85 -2.53 -1.88
N SER A 83 -6.65 -1.21 -1.78
CA SER A 83 -5.30 -0.66 -1.69
C SER A 83 -4.71 -1.03 -0.33
N PRO A 84 -3.40 -1.32 -0.26
CA PRO A 84 -2.76 -1.51 1.03
C PRO A 84 -2.76 -0.18 1.80
N THR A 85 -2.97 -0.27 3.10
CA THR A 85 -2.84 0.83 4.05
C THR A 85 -1.38 1.28 4.15
N VAL A 86 -0.48 0.31 4.31
CA VAL A 86 0.97 0.47 4.37
C VAL A 86 1.56 -0.55 3.41
N SER A 87 2.46 -0.12 2.52
CA SER A 87 3.18 -1.02 1.64
C SER A 87 4.58 -0.55 1.31
N GLN A 88 5.41 -1.47 0.87
CA GLN A 88 6.70 -1.15 0.28
C GLN A 88 7.16 -2.23 -0.70
N PRO A 89 8.09 -1.90 -1.61
CA PRO A 89 8.72 -2.90 -2.46
C PRO A 89 9.41 -3.98 -1.64
N LEU A 90 9.21 -5.25 -1.99
CA LEU A 90 9.77 -6.40 -1.28
C LEU A 90 11.31 -6.33 -1.18
N TYR A 91 11.98 -5.78 -2.20
CA TYR A 91 13.43 -5.64 -2.21
C TYR A 91 13.99 -4.73 -1.10
N LYS A 92 13.15 -3.89 -0.49
CA LYS A 92 13.56 -3.07 0.66
C LYS A 92 13.62 -3.88 1.96
N LEU A 93 13.04 -5.07 1.98
CA LEU A 93 12.99 -5.95 3.15
C LEU A 93 14.13 -6.97 3.17
N VAL A 94 14.64 -7.34 2.00
CA VAL A 94 15.68 -8.36 1.91
C VAL A 94 17.02 -7.76 2.30
N GLU A 95 17.74 -8.43 3.18
CA GLU A 95 19.09 -8.03 3.60
C GLU A 95 20.16 -8.65 2.68
N GLY A 96 21.19 -7.88 2.30
CA GLY A 96 22.34 -8.37 1.54
C GLY A 96 22.53 -7.76 0.13
N PRO A 97 23.49 -8.26 -0.67
CA PRO A 97 23.83 -7.67 -1.98
C PRO A 97 22.80 -7.95 -3.11
N ARG A 98 21.77 -8.79 -2.86
CA ARG A 98 20.78 -9.23 -3.87
C ARG A 98 19.65 -8.22 -4.14
N ASN A 99 19.75 -7.02 -3.56
CA ASN A 99 18.60 -6.20 -3.18
C ASN A 99 17.87 -5.40 -4.27
N ARG A 100 18.02 -5.68 -5.58
CA ARG A 100 17.27 -4.87 -6.57
C ARG A 100 17.19 -5.39 -8.00
N THR A 101 18.17 -6.17 -8.45
CA THR A 101 18.32 -6.49 -9.87
C THR A 101 17.71 -7.84 -10.22
N GLU A 102 17.70 -8.78 -9.28
CA GLU A 102 17.37 -10.20 -9.53
C GLU A 102 15.88 -10.46 -9.82
N TRP A 103 14.97 -9.64 -9.29
CA TRP A 103 13.53 -9.82 -9.53
C TRP A 103 12.95 -8.91 -10.60
N ARG A 104 13.81 -8.16 -11.31
CA ARG A 104 13.34 -7.36 -12.43
C ARG A 104 13.18 -8.25 -13.63
N VAL A 105 11.95 -8.37 -14.10
CA VAL A 105 11.67 -8.98 -15.39
C VAL A 105 11.64 -7.89 -16.42
N ARG A 106 12.38 -8.04 -17.52
CA ARG A 106 12.25 -7.19 -18.70
C ARG A 106 11.38 -7.89 -19.73
N GLU A 107 10.27 -7.26 -20.13
CA GLU A 107 9.44 -7.76 -21.23
C GLU A 107 10.30 -7.94 -22.50
N GLY A 108 10.17 -9.11 -23.14
CA GLY A 108 10.93 -9.46 -24.35
C GLY A 108 12.39 -9.89 -24.14
N SER A 109 12.90 -9.95 -22.90
CA SER A 109 14.28 -10.39 -22.63
C SER A 109 14.52 -11.89 -22.86
N GLY A 110 13.46 -12.71 -22.84
CA GLY A 110 13.57 -14.17 -22.86
C GLY A 110 14.16 -14.77 -21.58
N GLU A 111 14.51 -13.94 -20.58
CA GLU A 111 14.99 -14.41 -19.29
C GLU A 111 13.85 -15.07 -18.51
N PRO A 112 14.06 -16.28 -17.96
CA PRO A 112 13.04 -16.94 -17.16
C PRO A 112 12.79 -16.17 -15.86
N PHE A 113 11.52 -16.09 -15.47
CA PHE A 113 11.12 -15.53 -14.18
C PHE A 113 11.82 -16.29 -13.04
N GLN A 114 12.52 -15.58 -12.16
CA GLN A 114 13.10 -16.15 -10.93
C GLN A 114 12.02 -16.36 -9.85
N LEU A 115 10.97 -17.10 -10.19
CA LEU A 115 9.79 -17.31 -9.35
C LEU A 115 10.14 -17.94 -8.00
N ASP A 116 11.04 -18.92 -7.98
CA ASP A 116 11.47 -19.57 -6.74
C ASP A 116 12.11 -18.59 -5.76
N GLN A 117 13.02 -17.74 -6.26
CA GLN A 117 13.68 -16.75 -5.41
C GLN A 117 12.71 -15.69 -4.92
N LEU A 118 11.77 -15.28 -5.76
CA LEU A 118 10.78 -14.30 -5.38
C LEU A 118 9.81 -14.87 -4.33
N LEU A 119 9.44 -16.15 -4.48
CA LEU A 119 8.59 -16.87 -3.55
C LEU A 119 9.28 -17.01 -2.20
N ASP A 120 10.54 -17.47 -2.21
CA ASP A 120 11.39 -17.56 -1.03
C ASP A 120 11.51 -16.21 -0.31
N ALA A 121 11.77 -15.12 -1.05
CA ALA A 121 11.83 -13.78 -0.48
C ALA A 121 10.48 -13.33 0.12
N THR A 122 9.36 -13.68 -0.53
CA THR A 122 8.03 -13.34 -0.02
C THR A 122 7.72 -14.10 1.25
N VAL A 123 8.06 -15.39 1.32
CA VAL A 123 7.82 -16.22 2.50
C VAL A 123 8.73 -15.80 3.65
N HIS A 124 10.01 -15.56 3.37
CA HIS A 124 11.01 -15.29 4.38
C HIS A 124 10.97 -13.84 4.90
N TRP A 125 10.66 -12.86 4.05
CA TRP A 125 10.68 -11.44 4.42
C TRP A 125 9.32 -10.77 4.28
N GLY A 126 8.56 -11.11 3.23
CA GLY A 126 7.28 -10.50 2.93
C GLY A 126 6.21 -10.81 3.98
N ILE A 127 5.96 -12.09 4.26
CA ILE A 127 4.94 -12.52 5.23
C ILE A 127 5.27 -12.01 6.65
N PRO A 128 6.49 -12.19 7.20
CA PRO A 128 6.83 -11.65 8.52
C PRO A 128 6.68 -10.14 8.61
N PHE A 129 7.01 -9.41 7.53
CA PHE A 129 6.74 -7.98 7.47
C PHE A 129 5.23 -7.69 7.58
N MET A 130 4.38 -8.37 6.82
CA MET A 130 2.92 -8.17 6.89
C MET A 130 2.38 -8.48 8.29
N GLU A 131 2.84 -9.56 8.91
CA GLU A 131 2.47 -9.94 10.28
C GLU A 131 2.90 -8.89 11.30
N SER A 132 4.12 -8.35 11.19
CA SER A 132 4.63 -7.30 12.09
C SER A 132 3.81 -6.01 12.06
N LEU A 133 3.05 -5.79 10.98
CA LEU A 133 2.21 -4.61 10.79
C LEU A 133 0.76 -4.80 11.26
N CYS A 134 0.39 -5.99 11.74
CA CYS A 134 -0.98 -6.28 12.19
C CYS A 134 -1.26 -5.74 13.60
N HIS A 135 -0.89 -4.48 13.83
CA HIS A 135 -1.16 -3.75 15.07
C HIS A 135 -1.54 -2.30 14.74
N PRO A 136 -2.73 -1.81 15.17
CA PRO A 136 -3.20 -0.45 14.87
C PRO A 136 -2.18 0.65 15.15
N GLU A 137 -1.54 0.65 16.32
CA GLU A 137 -0.55 1.67 16.70
C GLU A 137 0.67 1.68 15.76
N VAL A 138 1.17 0.52 15.38
CA VAL A 138 2.32 0.40 14.47
C VAL A 138 1.98 1.02 13.12
N VAL A 139 0.77 0.75 12.60
CA VAL A 139 0.32 1.34 11.34
C VAL A 139 0.08 2.83 11.45
N ALA A 140 -0.49 3.31 12.57
CA ALA A 140 -0.67 4.74 12.81
C ALA A 140 0.68 5.48 12.75
N ASP A 141 1.70 4.96 13.42
CA ASP A 141 3.04 5.56 13.42
C ASP A 141 3.68 5.57 12.03
N LEU A 142 3.51 4.48 11.25
CA LEU A 142 4.03 4.41 9.88
C LEU A 142 3.30 5.31 8.89
N LEU A 143 2.05 5.69 9.19
CA LEU A 143 1.26 6.62 8.39
C LEU A 143 1.57 8.09 8.71
N ARG A 144 2.29 8.40 9.79
CA ARG A 144 2.63 9.77 10.16
C ARG A 144 3.32 10.50 9.00
N PRO A 145 2.76 11.63 8.51
CA PRO A 145 3.39 12.39 7.44
C PRO A 145 4.70 13.05 7.89
N PRO A 146 5.74 13.11 7.03
CA PRO A 146 5.81 12.46 5.71
C PRO A 146 6.04 10.95 5.82
N SER A 147 5.14 10.14 5.23
CA SER A 147 5.27 8.68 5.22
C SER A 147 5.89 8.17 3.92
N LYS A 148 6.84 7.24 4.04
CA LYS A 148 7.47 6.53 2.91
C LYS A 148 6.74 5.24 2.50
N PHE A 149 5.67 4.89 3.21
CA PHE A 149 4.94 3.63 3.07
C PHE A 149 3.65 3.74 2.28
N ASN A 150 3.39 4.91 1.70
CA ASN A 150 2.31 5.11 0.73
C ASN A 150 2.91 5.66 -0.58
N PRO A 151 2.59 5.08 -1.74
CA PRO A 151 3.08 5.58 -3.02
C PRO A 151 2.53 6.98 -3.35
N ASN A 152 1.39 7.37 -2.79
CA ASN A 152 0.85 8.72 -2.92
C ASN A 152 1.13 9.52 -1.63
N PRO A 153 2.04 10.52 -1.66
CA PRO A 153 2.42 11.27 -0.46
C PRO A 153 1.27 12.11 0.11
N ALA A 154 0.20 12.36 -0.65
CA ALA A 154 -0.98 13.09 -0.17
C ALA A 154 -1.94 12.22 0.67
N VAL A 155 -1.93 10.89 0.48
CA VAL A 155 -2.85 9.98 1.20
C VAL A 155 -2.58 9.94 2.72
N PRO A 156 -1.32 9.85 3.19
CA PRO A 156 -0.99 9.89 4.62
C PRO A 156 -1.60 11.06 5.38
N TRP A 157 -1.66 12.26 4.78
CA TRP A 157 -2.27 13.44 5.40
C TRP A 157 -3.76 13.27 5.75
N LYS A 158 -4.45 12.32 5.10
CA LYS A 158 -5.87 11.99 5.33
C LYS A 158 -6.06 10.67 6.08
N THR A 159 -5.15 9.72 5.94
CA THR A 159 -5.28 8.42 6.62
C THR A 159 -4.66 8.42 8.03
N TYR A 160 -3.63 9.22 8.27
CA TYR A 160 -3.02 9.36 9.60
C TYR A 160 -4.00 9.83 10.68
N PRO A 161 -4.74 10.95 10.51
CA PRO A 161 -5.72 11.37 11.52
C PRO A 161 -6.84 10.34 11.74
N LEU A 162 -7.22 9.58 10.71
CA LEU A 162 -8.16 8.47 10.89
C LEU A 162 -7.56 7.32 11.70
N ALA A 163 -6.29 6.98 11.48
CA ALA A 163 -5.57 5.99 12.27
C ALA A 163 -5.51 6.42 13.74
N LEU A 164 -5.22 7.70 14.02
CA LEU A 164 -5.25 8.28 15.36
C LEU A 164 -6.63 8.15 16.02
N VAL A 165 -7.72 8.43 15.31
CA VAL A 165 -9.08 8.23 15.85
C VAL A 165 -9.32 6.77 16.20
N LEU A 166 -8.96 5.84 15.30
CA LEU A 166 -9.14 4.41 15.51
C LEU A 166 -8.29 3.83 16.65
N THR A 167 -7.21 4.52 17.02
CA THR A 167 -6.38 4.19 18.18
C THR A 167 -6.72 5.00 19.43
N GLY A 168 -7.86 5.71 19.44
CA GLY A 168 -8.32 6.47 20.61
C GLY A 168 -7.63 7.82 20.82
N ARG A 169 -6.72 8.23 19.93
CA ARG A 169 -5.99 9.52 19.94
C ARG A 169 -6.78 10.62 19.23
N ARG A 170 -8.07 10.73 19.54
CA ARG A 170 -9.02 11.64 18.87
C ARG A 170 -8.62 13.12 18.93
N SER A 171 -8.19 13.60 20.11
CA SER A 171 -7.77 15.01 20.27
C SER A 171 -6.58 15.33 19.35
N GLU A 172 -5.57 14.46 19.34
CA GLU A 172 -4.41 14.62 18.46
C GLU A 172 -4.80 14.60 16.98
N ALA A 173 -5.77 13.77 16.61
CA ALA A 173 -6.27 13.71 15.24
C ALA A 173 -6.92 15.04 14.80
N LEU A 174 -7.73 15.64 15.67
CA LEU A 174 -8.36 16.93 15.43
C LEU A 174 -7.33 18.06 15.34
N ASP A 175 -6.37 18.09 16.26
CA ASP A 175 -5.30 19.07 16.26
C ASP A 175 -4.47 18.97 14.98
N PHE A 176 -4.09 17.76 14.56
CA PHE A 176 -3.36 17.52 13.32
C PHE A 176 -4.11 18.01 12.07
N VAL A 177 -5.41 17.71 11.96
CA VAL A 177 -6.23 18.14 10.81
C VAL A 177 -6.37 19.66 10.78
N ARG A 178 -6.60 20.29 11.93
CA ARG A 178 -6.71 21.74 12.03
C ARG A 178 -5.39 22.43 11.66
N GLU A 179 -4.27 21.95 12.18
CA GLU A 179 -2.94 22.51 11.88
C GLU A 179 -2.64 22.43 10.38
N HIS A 180 -2.82 21.26 9.76
CA HIS A 180 -2.54 21.14 8.32
C HIS A 180 -3.53 21.95 7.47
N ALA A 181 -4.80 22.07 7.87
CA ALA A 181 -5.77 22.92 7.19
C ALA A 181 -5.31 24.39 7.16
N LEU A 182 -4.77 24.90 8.29
CA LEU A 182 -4.20 26.24 8.36
C LEU A 182 -2.96 26.39 7.46
N GLU A 183 -2.13 25.36 7.30
CA GLU A 183 -0.96 25.39 6.41
C GLU A 183 -1.31 25.45 4.92
N VAL A 184 -2.53 25.04 4.53
CA VAL A 184 -2.94 24.93 3.13
C VAL A 184 -4.05 25.91 2.73
N VAL A 185 -4.64 26.65 3.68
CA VAL A 185 -5.81 27.51 3.44
C VAL A 185 -5.59 28.55 2.33
N ASP A 186 -4.41 29.17 2.28
CA ASP A 186 -4.08 30.22 1.31
C ASP A 186 -3.50 29.67 -0.01
N LYS A 187 -3.38 28.34 -0.15
CA LYS A 187 -2.80 27.72 -1.34
C LYS A 187 -3.90 27.47 -2.38
N PRO A 188 -3.78 28.02 -3.60
CA PRO A 188 -4.85 27.96 -4.58
C PRO A 188 -4.96 26.60 -5.31
N ASP A 189 -4.04 25.66 -5.03
CA ASP A 189 -3.94 24.39 -5.75
C ASP A 189 -5.07 23.41 -5.38
N MET A 190 -5.33 22.47 -6.29
CA MET A 190 -6.42 21.50 -6.12
C MET A 190 -6.20 20.53 -4.95
N ALA A 191 -4.96 20.21 -4.58
CA ALA A 191 -4.70 19.32 -3.46
C ALA A 191 -5.09 19.98 -2.14
N SER A 192 -4.75 21.27 -1.98
CA SER A 192 -5.14 22.10 -0.84
C SER A 192 -6.65 22.20 -0.71
N LYS A 193 -7.39 22.51 -1.79
CA LYS A 193 -8.87 22.51 -1.79
C LYS A 193 -9.46 21.17 -1.38
N THR A 194 -8.97 20.08 -1.95
CA THR A 194 -9.45 18.72 -1.64
C THR A 194 -9.12 18.32 -0.19
N TYR A 195 -8.06 18.88 0.40
CA TYR A 195 -7.74 18.66 1.81
C TYR A 195 -8.69 19.43 2.72
N LEU A 196 -8.98 20.71 2.43
CA LEU A 196 -9.93 21.51 3.21
C LEU A 196 -11.32 20.86 3.26
N GLU A 197 -11.85 20.41 2.12
CA GLU A 197 -13.12 19.67 2.09
C GLU A 197 -13.09 18.38 2.93
N TYR A 198 -11.93 17.71 2.97
CA TYR A 198 -11.73 16.55 3.82
C TYR A 198 -11.69 16.95 5.30
N ALA A 199 -11.01 18.04 5.64
CA ALA A 199 -10.86 18.55 6.99
C ALA A 199 -12.21 18.97 7.59
N ASP A 200 -13.07 19.60 6.79
CA ASP A 200 -14.44 19.95 7.18
C ASP A 200 -15.25 18.69 7.52
N ARG A 201 -15.30 17.71 6.60
CA ARG A 201 -15.99 16.42 6.84
C ARG A 201 -15.42 15.65 8.02
N PHE A 202 -14.10 15.69 8.21
CA PHE A 202 -13.43 15.05 9.34
C PHE A 202 -13.85 15.71 10.65
N SER A 203 -13.84 17.03 10.70
CA SER A 203 -14.20 17.80 11.89
C SER A 203 -15.67 17.62 12.25
N GLU A 204 -16.59 17.68 11.28
CA GLU A 204 -18.02 17.42 11.50
C GLU A 204 -18.28 16.04 12.11
N ARG A 205 -17.51 15.03 11.69
CA ARG A 205 -17.70 13.65 12.15
C ARG A 205 -17.04 13.36 13.50
N TYR A 206 -15.89 13.97 13.76
CA TYR A 206 -15.03 13.62 14.90
C TYR A 206 -14.80 14.78 15.88
N SER A 207 -15.52 15.89 15.81
CA SER A 207 -15.65 16.85 16.92
C SER A 207 -16.67 16.40 17.96
#